data_AF-A0A9X8WIW1-F1
#
_entry.id   AF-A0A9X8WIW1-F1
#
_cell.length_a   1.000
_cell.length_b   1.000
_cell.length_c   1.000
_cell.angle_alpha   90.00
_cell.angle_beta   90.00
_cell.angle_gamma   90.00
#
_symmetry.space_group_name_H-M   'P 1'
#
loop_
_entity.id
_entity.type
_entity.pdbx_description
1 polymer ?
#
loop_
_entity_poly.entity_id
_entity_poly.type
_entity_poly.pdbx_seq_one_letter_code
_entity_poly.pdbx_strand_id
1 'polypeptide(L)'
;MSTPYNDGDFQPYPEHPEGSHPENGAGYSAYNSPNSPSSYDAFEVNTAASMAGASALRFHGQQLTDNAPGDGTSPHPINDPASNGWFHVKGNGKLEIIEALTWGVKAVFANAKLWIPLGVVYTVLTLLGQFLPGVGSMISMIGMLAFVPWMVGVVLQQTLVKQLTYNDAKAPAYGKTLGVAALLGVVAGIVSTILLMVLAFGALTSIDPATLPDNPDNVAPDEMWNLVRPILGALAVTGVIGLLVMPFFTFQAWYAADNNGSFGNAISGGFRAGASNYLKILGFVVLAGLINLVGAALFFVGLVVTVPGTMLAAAHAYRQISGGPVPKEATA
;
A
#
# COMPACT_ATOMS: atom_id res chain seq x y z
N MET A 1 56.20 52.93 23.64
CA MET A 1 56.20 52.43 25.03
C MET A 1 55.85 50.96 24.98
N SER A 2 56.70 50.12 25.56
CA SER A 2 56.65 48.66 25.46
C SER A 2 56.74 48.03 26.85
N THR A 3 55.99 46.93 27.05
CA THR A 3 55.94 45.92 28.15
C THR A 3 55.12 46.27 29.41
N PRO A 4 54.64 45.28 30.25
CA PRO A 4 54.71 43.79 30.16
C PRO A 4 53.44 42.96 30.57
N TYR A 5 53.46 41.64 30.26
CA TYR A 5 52.91 40.40 30.93
C TYR A 5 51.56 40.37 31.69
N ASN A 6 50.71 39.35 31.47
CA ASN A 6 50.63 38.13 32.32
C ASN A 6 49.67 37.03 31.78
N ASP A 7 50.04 35.77 32.05
CA ASP A 7 49.42 34.49 31.69
C ASP A 7 48.04 34.21 32.30
N GLY A 8 47.28 33.31 31.67
CA GLY A 8 46.03 32.75 32.19
C GLY A 8 45.62 31.46 31.49
N ASP A 9 45.87 30.34 32.18
CA ASP A 9 45.63 28.94 31.83
C ASP A 9 44.22 28.63 31.29
N PHE A 10 44.14 27.93 30.14
CA PHE A 10 42.97 27.12 29.80
C PHE A 10 43.21 25.70 30.32
N GLN A 11 42.48 25.31 31.37
CA GLN A 11 42.43 23.91 31.80
C GLN A 11 41.76 23.04 30.72
N PRO A 12 42.32 21.88 30.36
CA PRO A 12 41.62 20.91 29.51
C PRO A 12 40.41 20.35 30.27
N TYR A 13 39.30 20.10 29.55
CA TYR A 13 38.15 19.38 30.08
C TYR A 13 38.58 17.99 30.62
N PRO A 14 37.90 17.46 31.66
CA PRO A 14 38.22 16.14 32.19
C PRO A 14 38.08 15.07 31.10
N GLU A 15 39.11 14.25 30.94
CA GLU A 15 39.05 13.05 30.07
C GLU A 15 38.01 12.08 30.62
N HIS A 16 37.06 11.66 29.79
CA HIS A 16 36.03 10.69 30.16
C HIS A 16 36.63 9.28 30.14
N PRO A 17 36.57 8.51 31.26
CA PRO A 17 37.08 7.15 31.30
C PRO A 17 36.33 6.21 30.34
N GLU A 18 37.03 5.22 29.77
CA GLU A 18 36.42 4.16 28.97
C GLU A 18 35.25 3.50 29.72
N GLY A 19 34.10 3.35 29.05
CA GLY A 19 32.89 2.74 29.62
C GLY A 19 31.94 3.70 30.38
N SER A 20 32.28 4.99 30.49
CA SER A 20 31.37 6.01 31.06
C SER A 20 30.21 6.38 30.13
N HIS A 21 30.36 6.15 28.83
CA HIS A 21 29.35 6.38 27.80
C HIS A 21 29.55 5.38 26.64
N PRO A 22 28.50 4.98 25.87
CA PRO A 22 28.60 3.95 24.83
C PRO A 22 29.61 4.29 23.72
N GLU A 23 29.84 5.58 23.50
CA GLU A 23 30.79 6.13 22.52
C GLU A 23 32.25 6.11 23.00
N ASN A 24 32.51 5.85 24.28
CA ASN A 24 33.85 5.80 24.89
C ASN A 24 34.39 4.37 24.99
N GLY A 25 34.02 3.48 24.06
CA GLY A 25 34.51 2.10 24.00
C GLY A 25 35.41 1.87 22.80
N ALA A 26 36.53 1.17 23.00
CA ALA A 26 37.44 0.72 21.94
C ALA A 26 36.72 -0.23 20.96
N GLY A 27 36.04 0.36 19.98
CA GLY A 27 35.22 -0.35 18.98
C GLY A 27 34.30 0.56 18.17
N TYR A 28 34.08 1.81 18.60
CA TYR A 28 33.31 2.79 17.82
C TYR A 28 34.19 3.39 16.69
N SER A 29 33.95 2.97 15.44
CA SER A 29 34.45 3.69 14.27
C SER A 29 33.67 4.99 14.09
N ALA A 30 34.24 6.07 14.61
CA ALA A 30 33.83 7.43 14.30
C ALA A 30 34.32 7.84 12.90
N TYR A 31 33.41 7.90 11.92
CA TYR A 31 33.47 8.86 10.82
C TYR A 31 32.06 9.09 10.28
N ASN A 32 31.32 9.95 10.97
CA ASN A 32 30.05 10.47 10.48
C ASN A 32 30.35 11.74 9.67
N SER A 33 30.36 11.62 8.34
CA SER A 33 30.44 12.78 7.43
C SER A 33 29.06 13.44 7.37
N PRO A 34 28.91 14.78 7.50
CA PRO A 34 27.61 15.45 7.55
C PRO A 34 26.79 15.44 6.24
N ASN A 35 27.09 14.56 5.28
CA ASN A 35 26.53 14.59 3.94
C ASN A 35 26.22 13.20 3.35
N SER A 36 25.81 12.23 4.18
CA SER A 36 25.36 10.92 3.71
C SER A 36 23.83 10.86 3.58
N PRO A 37 23.27 10.50 2.41
CA PRO A 37 21.84 10.29 2.25
C PRO A 37 21.43 8.98 2.95
N SER A 38 20.61 9.10 4.01
CA SER A 38 19.81 8.02 4.65
C SER A 38 20.42 6.61 4.58
N SER A 39 21.44 6.36 5.42
CA SER A 39 22.09 5.06 5.58
C SER A 39 21.17 4.05 6.25
N TYR A 40 21.28 2.78 5.83
CA TYR A 40 20.54 1.60 6.30
C TYR A 40 20.89 1.17 7.73
N ASP A 41 21.30 2.09 8.61
CA ASP A 41 21.80 1.80 9.96
C ASP A 41 20.71 1.15 10.85
N ALA A 42 19.42 1.35 10.51
CA ALA A 42 18.30 0.65 11.16
C ALA A 42 18.24 -0.86 10.85
N PHE A 43 19.04 -1.34 9.89
CA PHE A 43 19.11 -2.72 9.45
C PHE A 43 20.48 -3.35 9.74
N GLU A 44 21.21 -2.89 10.76
CA GLU A 44 22.46 -3.53 11.21
C GLU A 44 22.23 -5.03 11.51
N VAL A 45 22.37 -5.84 10.47
CA VAL A 45 22.22 -7.29 10.47
C VAL A 45 23.47 -7.96 11.04
N ASN A 46 24.54 -7.24 11.37
CA ASN A 46 25.84 -7.87 11.66
C ASN A 46 26.11 -8.18 13.13
N THR A 47 25.15 -8.05 14.05
CA THR A 47 25.32 -8.69 15.37
C THR A 47 24.87 -10.14 15.30
N ALA A 48 25.83 -11.07 15.26
CA ALA A 48 25.58 -12.53 15.17
C ALA A 48 24.60 -13.07 16.24
N ALA A 49 24.42 -12.36 17.36
CA ALA A 49 23.45 -12.68 18.40
C ALA A 49 21.98 -12.33 18.08
N SER A 50 21.71 -11.40 17.15
CA SER A 50 20.35 -11.02 16.74
C SER A 50 19.85 -11.77 15.48
N MET A 51 20.75 -12.47 14.77
CA MET A 51 20.47 -13.16 13.51
C MET A 51 20.09 -14.64 13.64
N ALA A 52 20.35 -15.29 14.77
CA ALA A 52 20.10 -16.73 14.90
C ALA A 52 18.59 -17.04 14.98
N GLY A 53 17.99 -17.44 13.86
CA GLY A 53 16.66 -18.06 13.79
C GLY A 53 15.45 -17.11 13.74
N ALA A 54 15.66 -15.80 13.66
CA ALA A 54 14.55 -14.85 13.46
C ALA A 54 14.36 -14.54 11.96
N SER A 55 13.16 -14.77 11.41
CA SER A 55 12.87 -14.42 10.02
C SER A 55 12.75 -12.90 9.81
N ALA A 56 12.66 -12.46 8.56
CA ALA A 56 12.45 -11.06 8.19
C ALA A 56 11.15 -10.45 8.77
N LEU A 57 10.23 -11.26 9.32
CA LEU A 57 9.06 -10.77 10.05
C LEU A 57 9.41 -9.86 11.23
N ARG A 58 10.62 -9.98 11.80
CA ARG A 58 11.10 -9.09 12.89
C ARG A 58 11.16 -7.62 12.49
N PHE A 59 11.30 -7.34 11.19
CA PHE A 59 11.32 -5.98 10.65
C PHE A 59 9.94 -5.47 10.25
N HIS A 60 8.88 -6.26 10.46
CA HIS A 60 7.53 -5.82 10.14
C HIS A 60 7.12 -4.61 10.99
N GLY A 61 6.57 -3.59 10.34
CA GLY A 61 6.25 -2.31 10.98
C GLY A 61 7.44 -1.36 11.10
N GLN A 62 8.62 -1.74 10.64
CA GLN A 62 9.73 -0.82 10.41
C GLN A 62 9.73 -0.36 8.95
N GLN A 63 10.38 0.78 8.68
CA GLN A 63 10.48 1.31 7.32
C GLN A 63 11.49 0.48 6.50
N LEU A 64 11.00 -0.38 5.62
CA LEU A 64 11.81 -1.30 4.81
C LEU A 64 12.33 -0.71 3.49
N THR A 65 12.25 0.61 3.31
CA THR A 65 12.63 1.25 2.06
C THR A 65 13.36 2.55 2.36
N ASP A 66 14.39 2.86 1.58
CA ASP A 66 15.02 4.18 1.53
C ASP A 66 14.36 5.11 0.50
N ASN A 67 13.31 4.64 -0.19
CA ASN A 67 12.66 5.32 -1.32
C ASN A 67 13.59 5.63 -2.50
N ALA A 68 14.76 4.98 -2.56
CA ALA A 68 15.68 5.07 -3.67
C ALA A 68 15.61 3.77 -4.50
N PRO A 69 15.35 3.86 -5.81
CA PRO A 69 15.39 2.69 -6.68
C PRO A 69 16.73 1.95 -6.60
N GLY A 70 16.68 0.62 -6.49
CA GLY A 70 17.82 -0.27 -6.71
C GLY A 70 17.98 -0.66 -8.18
N ASP A 71 18.85 -1.65 -8.41
CA ASP A 71 19.08 -2.26 -9.73
C ASP A 71 18.09 -3.40 -10.05
N GLY A 72 17.33 -3.90 -9.06
CA GLY A 72 16.42 -5.04 -9.21
C GLY A 72 17.11 -6.41 -9.07
N THR A 73 18.40 -6.43 -8.74
CA THR A 73 19.23 -7.65 -8.68
C THR A 73 20.06 -7.75 -7.41
N SER A 74 20.52 -6.62 -6.87
CA SER A 74 21.28 -6.55 -5.64
C SER A 74 20.42 -7.02 -4.47
N PRO A 75 20.97 -7.86 -3.57
CA PRO A 75 20.28 -8.28 -2.37
C PRO A 75 19.82 -7.08 -1.52
N HIS A 76 18.61 -7.15 -1.01
CA HIS A 76 18.13 -6.23 0.01
C HIS A 76 18.80 -6.55 1.36
N PRO A 77 19.05 -5.60 2.27
CA PRO A 77 19.70 -5.87 3.57
C PRO A 77 19.02 -6.93 4.46
N ILE A 78 17.72 -7.20 4.24
CA ILE A 78 16.97 -8.24 4.97
C ILE A 78 17.04 -9.62 4.33
N ASN A 79 17.80 -9.76 3.23
CA ASN A 79 17.88 -10.99 2.45
C ASN A 79 18.56 -12.10 3.26
N ASP A 80 17.75 -13.04 3.71
CA ASP A 80 18.18 -14.29 4.34
C ASP A 80 17.29 -15.43 3.81
N PRO A 81 17.65 -16.05 2.67
CA PRO A 81 16.83 -17.08 2.05
C PRO A 81 16.61 -18.31 2.92
N ALA A 82 17.56 -18.63 3.82
CA ALA A 82 17.45 -19.77 4.72
C ALA A 82 16.34 -19.57 5.75
N SER A 83 16.23 -18.36 6.32
CA SER A 83 15.19 -18.03 7.31
C SER A 83 13.86 -17.59 6.67
N ASN A 84 13.91 -16.89 5.54
CA ASN A 84 12.74 -16.27 4.92
C ASN A 84 12.04 -17.19 3.93
N GLY A 85 12.77 -18.13 3.32
CA GLY A 85 12.32 -18.91 2.17
C GLY A 85 12.24 -18.11 0.86
N TRP A 86 12.65 -16.84 0.87
CA TRP A 86 12.71 -15.95 -0.28
C TRP A 86 14.11 -15.36 -0.45
N PHE A 87 14.51 -15.14 -1.69
CA PHE A 87 15.62 -14.24 -2.00
C PHE A 87 15.08 -12.83 -2.21
N HIS A 88 15.42 -11.89 -1.33
CA HIS A 88 14.96 -10.51 -1.42
C HIS A 88 15.94 -9.66 -2.21
N VAL A 89 15.49 -9.11 -3.33
CA VAL A 89 16.23 -8.09 -4.08
C VAL A 89 15.67 -6.70 -3.79
N LYS A 90 16.49 -5.67 -3.92
CA LYS A 90 16.01 -4.29 -3.82
C LYS A 90 15.17 -3.93 -5.04
N GLY A 91 13.96 -3.42 -4.82
CA GLY A 91 13.07 -2.96 -5.91
C GLY A 91 13.72 -1.86 -6.77
N ASN A 92 13.47 -1.88 -8.07
CA ASN A 92 14.11 -0.96 -9.03
C ASN A 92 13.27 0.27 -9.38
N GLY A 93 12.20 0.53 -8.63
CA GLY A 93 11.29 1.65 -8.86
C GLY A 93 10.31 1.45 -10.03
N LYS A 94 10.31 0.28 -10.69
CA LYS A 94 9.48 -0.01 -11.86
C LYS A 94 8.57 -1.20 -11.60
N LEU A 95 7.29 -1.03 -11.91
CA LEU A 95 6.30 -2.09 -11.80
C LEU A 95 6.43 -3.13 -12.93
N GLU A 96 6.59 -4.39 -12.57
CA GLU A 96 6.50 -5.55 -13.47
C GLU A 96 5.19 -6.30 -13.19
N ILE A 97 4.16 -5.96 -13.97
CA ILE A 97 2.74 -6.33 -13.73
C ILE A 97 2.56 -7.85 -13.66
N ILE A 98 3.08 -8.58 -14.66
CA ILE A 98 2.88 -10.03 -14.76
C ILE A 98 3.62 -10.76 -13.64
N GLU A 99 4.79 -10.25 -13.26
CA GLU A 99 5.55 -10.79 -12.14
C GLU A 99 4.76 -10.64 -10.83
N ALA A 100 4.24 -9.44 -10.56
CA ALA A 100 3.45 -9.15 -9.37
C ALA A 100 2.18 -10.02 -9.31
N LEU A 101 1.43 -10.14 -10.41
CA LEU A 101 0.23 -10.97 -10.47
C LEU A 101 0.52 -12.45 -10.28
N THR A 102 1.56 -12.97 -10.96
CA THR A 102 1.98 -14.37 -10.84
C THR A 102 2.42 -14.69 -9.42
N TRP A 103 3.19 -13.79 -8.79
CA TRP A 103 3.57 -13.91 -7.39
C TRP A 103 2.36 -13.93 -6.47
N GLY A 104 1.41 -13.01 -6.66
CA GLY A 104 0.20 -12.93 -5.84
C GLY A 104 -0.61 -14.22 -5.85
N VAL A 105 -0.83 -14.80 -7.03
CA VAL A 105 -1.53 -16.09 -7.18
C VAL A 105 -0.76 -17.22 -6.49
N LYS A 106 0.56 -17.32 -6.70
CA LYS A 106 1.39 -18.34 -6.03
C LYS A 106 1.34 -18.21 -4.51
N ALA A 107 1.39 -16.99 -3.99
CA ALA A 107 1.36 -16.72 -2.56
C ALA A 107 0.02 -17.12 -1.91
N VAL A 108 -1.11 -16.91 -2.59
CA VAL A 108 -2.43 -17.40 -2.12
C VAL A 108 -2.39 -18.90 -1.90
N PHE A 109 -1.95 -19.67 -2.89
CA PHE A 109 -1.99 -21.13 -2.82
C PHE A 109 -0.89 -21.71 -1.93
N ALA A 110 0.28 -21.07 -1.84
CA ALA A 110 1.33 -21.45 -0.90
C ALA A 110 0.89 -21.31 0.55
N ASN A 111 0.00 -20.35 0.85
CA ASN A 111 -0.50 -20.06 2.19
C ASN A 111 -2.04 -20.10 2.25
N ALA A 112 -2.64 -21.09 1.58
CA ALA A 112 -4.09 -21.16 1.39
C ALA A 112 -4.88 -21.20 2.71
N LYS A 113 -4.31 -21.81 3.75
CA LYS A 113 -4.92 -21.85 5.09
C LYS A 113 -5.12 -20.48 5.71
N LEU A 114 -4.31 -19.49 5.32
CA LEU A 114 -4.45 -18.10 5.75
C LEU A 114 -5.33 -17.31 4.76
N TRP A 115 -5.00 -17.37 3.47
CA TRP A 115 -5.60 -16.47 2.47
C TRP A 115 -7.03 -16.83 2.09
N ILE A 116 -7.39 -18.11 2.04
CA ILE A 116 -8.75 -18.51 1.65
C ILE A 116 -9.78 -18.04 2.70
N PRO A 117 -9.61 -18.28 4.02
CA PRO A 117 -10.58 -17.77 4.98
C PRO A 117 -10.63 -16.23 5.03
N LEU A 118 -9.50 -15.54 4.84
CA LEU A 118 -9.50 -14.08 4.74
C LEU A 118 -10.24 -13.58 3.49
N GLY A 119 -10.12 -14.29 2.36
CA GLY A 119 -10.91 -14.06 1.16
C GLY A 119 -12.40 -14.29 1.38
N VAL A 120 -12.78 -15.29 2.18
CA VAL A 120 -14.18 -15.51 2.59
C VAL A 120 -14.68 -14.32 3.42
N VAL A 121 -13.93 -13.88 4.43
CA VAL A 121 -14.30 -12.72 5.25
C VAL A 121 -14.51 -11.47 4.39
N TYR A 122 -13.57 -11.17 3.48
CA TYR A 122 -13.71 -10.06 2.54
C TYR A 122 -15.00 -10.18 1.73
N THR A 123 -15.22 -11.34 1.11
CA THR A 123 -16.37 -11.58 0.23
C THR A 123 -17.68 -11.44 0.99
N VAL A 124 -17.78 -12.02 2.20
CA VAL A 124 -18.97 -11.88 3.05
C VAL A 124 -19.23 -10.42 3.39
N LEU A 125 -18.21 -9.67 3.81
CA LEU A 125 -18.35 -8.24 4.09
C LEU A 125 -18.86 -7.47 2.87
N THR A 126 -18.31 -7.74 1.67
CA THR A 126 -18.78 -7.10 0.43
C THR A 126 -20.24 -7.42 0.15
N LEU A 127 -20.64 -8.68 0.30
CA LEU A 127 -21.98 -9.14 -0.04
C LEU A 127 -23.04 -8.67 0.94
N LEU A 128 -22.71 -8.52 2.23
CA LEU A 128 -23.62 -7.97 3.23
C LEU A 128 -24.14 -6.59 2.83
N GLY A 129 -23.27 -5.75 2.25
CA GLY A 129 -23.68 -4.41 1.81
C GLY A 129 -24.62 -4.40 0.60
N GLN A 130 -24.55 -5.43 -0.24
CA GLN A 130 -25.34 -5.56 -1.47
C GLN A 130 -26.70 -6.23 -1.22
N PHE A 131 -26.72 -7.29 -0.40
CA PHE A 131 -27.90 -8.13 -0.22
C PHE A 131 -28.68 -7.87 1.06
N LEU A 132 -28.14 -7.07 2.00
CA LEU A 132 -28.83 -6.69 3.22
C LEU A 132 -28.78 -5.16 3.41
N PRO A 133 -29.64 -4.38 2.71
CA PRO A 133 -29.69 -2.94 2.83
C PRO A 133 -29.90 -2.44 4.26
N GLY A 134 -29.34 -1.28 4.58
CA GLY A 134 -29.41 -0.70 5.93
C GLY A 134 -28.34 -1.29 6.84
N VAL A 135 -28.73 -2.20 7.74
CA VAL A 135 -27.81 -2.76 8.75
C VAL A 135 -26.64 -3.51 8.10
N GLY A 136 -26.89 -4.31 7.05
CA GLY A 136 -25.82 -5.00 6.34
C GLY A 136 -24.87 -4.05 5.60
N SER A 137 -25.39 -2.98 5.00
CA SER A 137 -24.58 -1.90 4.43
C SER A 137 -23.70 -1.20 5.47
N MET A 138 -24.22 -0.93 6.67
CA MET A 138 -23.42 -0.36 7.76
C MET A 138 -22.32 -1.31 8.24
N ILE A 139 -22.64 -2.60 8.43
CA ILE A 139 -21.68 -3.63 8.82
C ILE A 139 -20.60 -3.79 7.74
N SER A 140 -20.98 -3.85 6.46
CA SER A 140 -20.06 -3.90 5.34
C SER A 140 -19.12 -2.69 5.35
N MET A 141 -19.65 -1.48 5.52
CA MET A 141 -18.86 -0.25 5.52
C MET A 141 -17.83 -0.22 6.64
N ILE A 142 -18.26 -0.42 7.89
CA ILE A 142 -17.39 -0.40 9.07
C ILE A 142 -16.40 -1.57 9.01
N GLY A 143 -16.90 -2.75 8.65
CA GLY A 143 -16.11 -3.97 8.52
C GLY A 143 -15.01 -3.81 7.48
N MET A 144 -15.31 -3.29 6.29
CA MET A 144 -14.30 -3.04 5.25
C MET A 144 -13.32 -1.95 5.63
N LEU A 145 -13.80 -0.87 6.25
CA LEU A 145 -12.96 0.23 6.72
C LEU A 145 -11.93 -0.27 7.74
N ALA A 146 -12.29 -1.23 8.60
CA ALA A 146 -11.36 -1.84 9.54
C ALA A 146 -10.52 -2.96 8.92
N PHE A 147 -11.12 -3.83 8.12
CA PHE A 147 -10.49 -5.04 7.63
C PHE A 147 -9.45 -4.76 6.54
N VAL A 148 -9.72 -3.86 5.60
CA VAL A 148 -8.81 -3.59 4.47
C VAL A 148 -7.47 -3.01 4.93
N PRO A 149 -7.39 -1.99 5.80
CA PRO A 149 -6.11 -1.49 6.30
C PRO A 149 -5.31 -2.55 7.07
N TRP A 150 -5.98 -3.42 7.82
CA TRP A 150 -5.32 -4.55 8.48
C TRP A 150 -4.78 -5.54 7.44
N MET A 151 -5.60 -5.92 6.45
CA MET A 151 -5.20 -6.82 5.35
C MET A 151 -3.99 -6.30 4.59
N VAL A 152 -3.91 -4.99 4.30
CA VAL A 152 -2.74 -4.36 3.67
C VAL A 152 -1.46 -4.61 4.46
N GLY A 153 -1.52 -4.50 5.80
CA GLY A 153 -0.39 -4.84 6.67
C GLY A 153 0.02 -6.32 6.57
N VAL A 154 -0.96 -7.23 6.55
CA VAL A 154 -0.70 -8.69 6.50
C VAL A 154 -0.14 -9.12 5.13
N VAL A 155 -0.66 -8.59 4.02
CA VAL A 155 -0.10 -8.91 2.69
C VAL A 155 1.33 -8.39 2.53
N LEU A 156 1.70 -7.29 3.21
CA LEU A 156 3.09 -6.85 3.25
C LEU A 156 3.99 -7.83 4.02
N GLN A 157 3.51 -8.49 5.07
CA GLN A 157 4.27 -9.54 5.75
C GLN A 157 4.54 -10.75 4.86
N GLN A 158 3.60 -11.10 3.98
CA GLN A 158 3.79 -12.19 3.02
C GLN A 158 4.94 -11.92 2.05
N THR A 159 5.30 -10.65 1.82
CA THR A 159 6.49 -10.30 1.03
C THR A 159 7.80 -10.59 1.77
N LEU A 160 7.77 -10.73 3.09
CA LEU A 160 8.95 -10.94 3.93
C LEU A 160 9.28 -12.42 4.11
N VAL A 161 8.28 -13.31 4.09
CA VAL A 161 8.47 -14.76 4.31
C VAL A 161 7.60 -15.59 3.38
N LYS A 162 8.09 -16.77 3.00
CA LYS A 162 7.39 -17.68 2.08
C LYS A 162 6.21 -18.38 2.74
N GLN A 163 6.35 -18.71 4.02
CA GLN A 163 5.31 -19.34 4.84
C GLN A 163 4.83 -18.33 5.88
N LEU A 164 3.55 -17.95 5.82
CA LEU A 164 2.92 -17.00 6.72
C LEU A 164 1.69 -17.64 7.35
N THR A 165 1.55 -17.54 8.68
CA THR A 165 0.44 -18.13 9.44
C THR A 165 -0.40 -17.06 10.15
N TYR A 166 -1.51 -17.47 10.75
CA TYR A 166 -2.36 -16.59 11.56
C TYR A 166 -1.64 -15.94 12.74
N ASN A 167 -0.67 -16.63 13.34
CA ASN A 167 0.09 -16.10 14.47
C ASN A 167 1.01 -14.94 14.07
N ASP A 168 1.37 -14.90 12.78
CA ASP A 168 2.23 -13.87 12.21
C ASP A 168 1.43 -12.64 11.76
N ALA A 169 0.17 -12.84 11.37
CA ALA A 169 -0.70 -11.83 10.76
C ALA A 169 -0.96 -10.63 11.71
N LYS A 170 -0.22 -9.54 11.49
CA LYS A 170 -0.21 -8.34 12.31
C LYS A 170 -0.17 -7.09 11.43
N ALA A 171 -0.76 -6.00 11.92
CA ALA A 171 -0.74 -4.69 11.26
C ALA A 171 -0.22 -3.62 12.23
N PRO A 172 1.11 -3.54 12.47
CA PRO A 172 1.70 -2.63 13.46
C PRO A 172 1.46 -1.14 13.13
N ALA A 173 1.42 -0.79 11.85
CA ALA A 173 1.08 0.56 11.39
C ALA A 173 -0.42 0.74 11.08
N TYR A 174 -1.30 -0.08 11.68
CA TYR A 174 -2.74 -0.10 11.37
C TYR A 174 -3.39 1.28 11.47
N GLY A 175 -3.19 2.01 12.58
CA GLY A 175 -3.80 3.32 12.78
C GLY A 175 -3.41 4.33 11.71
N LYS A 176 -2.13 4.33 11.29
CA LYS A 176 -1.64 5.20 10.20
C LYS A 176 -2.25 4.79 8.85
N THR A 177 -2.31 3.49 8.59
CA THR A 177 -2.90 2.92 7.37
C THR A 177 -4.38 3.27 7.26
N LEU A 178 -5.13 3.06 8.34
CA LEU A 178 -6.54 3.40 8.46
C LEU A 178 -6.75 4.90 8.26
N GLY A 179 -5.96 5.75 8.91
CA GLY A 179 -6.08 7.20 8.78
C GLY A 179 -5.85 7.69 7.35
N VAL A 180 -4.82 7.17 6.66
CA VAL A 180 -4.56 7.51 5.26
C VAL A 180 -5.67 6.99 4.35
N ALA A 181 -6.09 5.74 4.51
CA ALA A 181 -7.18 5.16 3.73
C ALA A 181 -8.51 5.91 3.93
N ALA A 182 -8.86 6.26 5.16
CA ALA A 182 -10.06 7.01 5.49
C ALA A 182 -10.02 8.42 4.89
N LEU A 183 -8.91 9.15 5.04
CA LEU A 183 -8.76 10.48 4.45
C LEU A 183 -8.94 10.45 2.93
N LEU A 184 -8.24 9.53 2.25
CA LEU A 184 -8.34 9.40 0.80
C LEU A 184 -9.74 8.96 0.36
N GLY A 185 -10.37 8.05 1.09
CA GLY A 185 -11.74 7.62 0.82
C GLY A 185 -12.74 8.77 0.94
N VAL A 186 -12.64 9.60 1.98
CA VAL A 186 -13.50 10.79 2.15
C VAL A 186 -13.26 11.80 1.04
N VAL A 187 -12.00 12.15 0.75
CA VAL A 187 -11.67 13.12 -0.30
C VAL A 187 -12.12 12.62 -1.68
N ALA A 188 -11.82 11.36 -2.02
CA ALA A 188 -12.24 10.76 -3.28
C ALA A 188 -13.78 10.69 -3.39
N GLY A 189 -14.48 10.36 -2.31
CA GLY A 189 -15.95 10.35 -2.26
C GLY A 189 -16.55 11.72 -2.52
N ILE A 190 -16.04 12.76 -1.86
CA ILE A 190 -16.48 14.15 -2.06
C ILE A 190 -16.21 14.59 -3.50
N VAL A 191 -14.98 14.42 -4.00
CA VAL A 191 -14.59 14.80 -5.35
C VAL A 191 -15.42 14.06 -6.40
N SER A 192 -15.62 12.75 -6.23
CA SER A 192 -16.43 11.95 -7.15
C SER A 192 -17.90 12.36 -7.12
N THR A 193 -18.45 12.73 -5.95
CA THR A 193 -19.83 13.21 -5.84
C THR A 193 -20.00 14.55 -6.52
N ILE A 194 -19.08 15.49 -6.29
CA ILE A 194 -19.10 16.81 -6.96
C ILE A 194 -18.98 16.63 -8.48
N LEU A 195 -18.03 15.81 -8.93
CA LEU A 195 -17.84 15.53 -10.35
C LEU A 195 -19.11 14.92 -10.98
N LEU A 196 -19.71 13.94 -10.31
CA LEU A 196 -20.96 13.33 -10.77
C LEU A 196 -22.08 14.37 -10.84
N MET A 197 -22.23 15.23 -9.84
CA MET A 197 -23.26 16.27 -9.82
C MET A 197 -23.07 17.27 -10.97
N VAL A 198 -21.84 17.73 -11.22
CA VAL A 198 -21.53 18.65 -12.32
C VAL A 198 -21.82 18.02 -13.67
N LEU A 199 -21.36 16.78 -13.89
CA LEU A 199 -21.59 16.05 -15.15
C LEU A 199 -23.06 15.70 -15.35
N ALA A 200 -23.76 15.26 -14.29
CA ALA A 200 -25.17 14.94 -14.35
C ALA A 200 -26.01 16.19 -14.61
N PHE A 201 -25.70 17.33 -13.96
CA PHE A 201 -26.39 18.59 -14.23
C PHE A 201 -26.21 19.01 -15.69
N GLY A 202 -24.97 19.01 -16.21
CA GLY A 202 -24.71 19.31 -17.62
C GLY A 202 -25.32 18.30 -18.60
N ALA A 203 -25.49 17.05 -18.20
CA ALA A 203 -26.16 16.03 -19.00
C ALA A 203 -27.69 16.25 -19.02
N LEU A 204 -28.29 16.62 -17.89
CA LEU A 204 -29.72 16.90 -17.78
C LEU A 204 -30.15 18.14 -18.56
N THR A 205 -29.28 19.15 -18.73
CA THR A 205 -29.59 20.32 -19.58
C THR A 205 -29.68 19.99 -21.07
N SER A 206 -29.25 18.80 -21.50
CA SER A 206 -29.40 18.32 -22.88
C SER A 206 -30.73 17.62 -23.16
N ILE A 207 -31.57 17.41 -22.14
CA ILE A 207 -32.88 16.80 -22.30
C ILE A 207 -33.85 17.82 -22.89
N ASP A 208 -34.58 17.41 -23.92
CA ASP A 208 -35.74 18.16 -24.41
C ASP A 208 -36.90 18.02 -23.42
N PRO A 209 -37.38 19.11 -22.79
CA PRO A 209 -38.49 19.05 -21.85
C PRO A 209 -39.77 18.44 -22.43
N ALA A 210 -39.97 18.50 -23.75
CA ALA A 210 -41.13 17.88 -24.42
C ALA A 210 -41.09 16.34 -24.43
N THR A 211 -39.96 15.74 -24.06
CA THR A 211 -39.77 14.28 -23.97
C THR A 211 -39.89 13.76 -22.54
N LEU A 212 -40.18 14.65 -21.58
CA LEU A 212 -40.40 14.30 -20.19
C LEU A 212 -41.85 13.82 -19.97
N PRO A 213 -42.09 12.89 -19.04
CA PRO A 213 -43.43 12.42 -18.75
C PRO A 213 -44.30 13.54 -18.18
N ASP A 214 -45.47 13.78 -18.79
CA ASP A 214 -46.47 14.72 -18.27
C ASP A 214 -47.21 14.16 -17.05
N ASN A 215 -47.23 12.83 -16.88
CA ASN A 215 -47.87 12.14 -15.76
C ASN A 215 -46.87 11.19 -15.05
N PRO A 216 -46.46 11.48 -13.80
CA PRO A 216 -45.53 10.64 -13.05
C PRO A 216 -46.10 9.27 -12.66
N ASP A 217 -47.42 9.09 -12.70
CA ASP A 217 -48.09 7.82 -12.35
C ASP A 217 -48.14 6.82 -13.52
N ASN A 218 -47.81 7.26 -14.74
CA ASN A 218 -47.82 6.41 -15.94
C ASN A 218 -46.73 6.83 -16.93
N VAL A 219 -45.48 6.61 -16.54
CA VAL A 219 -44.30 6.91 -17.35
C VAL A 219 -44.03 5.80 -18.35
N ALA A 220 -43.96 6.14 -19.64
CA ALA A 220 -43.60 5.17 -20.67
C ALA A 220 -42.10 4.78 -20.55
N PRO A 221 -41.70 3.54 -20.87
CA PRO A 221 -40.31 3.10 -20.72
C PRO A 221 -39.28 3.96 -21.48
N ASP A 222 -39.66 4.51 -22.63
CA ASP A 222 -38.85 5.40 -23.46
C ASP A 222 -38.67 6.79 -22.85
N GLU A 223 -39.70 7.35 -22.23
CA GLU A 223 -39.61 8.60 -21.47
C GLU A 223 -38.70 8.44 -20.24
N MET A 224 -38.85 7.32 -19.50
CA MET A 224 -37.95 6.99 -18.39
C MET A 224 -36.50 6.83 -18.86
N TRP A 225 -36.28 6.19 -20.01
CA TRP A 225 -34.95 6.04 -20.58
C TRP A 225 -34.33 7.38 -20.97
N ASN A 226 -35.11 8.32 -21.51
CA ASN A 226 -34.63 9.68 -21.82
C ASN A 226 -34.15 10.44 -20.58
N LEU A 227 -34.78 10.21 -19.43
CA LEU A 227 -34.36 10.77 -18.14
C LEU A 227 -33.11 10.07 -17.55
N VAL A 228 -33.03 8.74 -17.68
CA VAL A 228 -31.97 7.93 -17.05
C VAL A 228 -30.68 7.92 -17.86
N ARG A 229 -30.74 7.88 -19.19
CA ARG A 229 -29.56 7.78 -20.06
C ARG A 229 -28.49 8.85 -19.81
N PRO A 230 -28.81 10.14 -19.55
CA PRO A 230 -27.79 11.16 -19.36
C PRO A 230 -27.12 11.02 -17.99
N ILE A 231 -27.86 10.58 -16.98
CA ILE A 231 -27.34 10.27 -15.64
C ILE A 231 -26.39 9.07 -15.71
N LEU A 232 -26.76 8.01 -16.43
CA LEU A 232 -25.88 6.86 -16.69
C LEU A 232 -24.63 7.28 -17.47
N GLY A 233 -24.77 8.18 -18.45
CA GLY A 233 -23.65 8.77 -19.16
C GLY A 233 -22.69 9.52 -18.23
N ALA A 234 -23.22 10.38 -17.37
CA ALA A 234 -22.45 11.10 -16.35
C ALA A 234 -21.77 10.15 -15.36
N LEU A 235 -22.45 9.09 -14.95
CA LEU A 235 -21.89 8.05 -14.08
C LEU A 235 -20.74 7.31 -14.78
N ALA A 236 -20.91 6.93 -16.05
CA ALA A 236 -19.87 6.26 -16.83
C ALA A 236 -18.63 7.16 -17.00
N VAL A 237 -18.83 8.43 -17.36
CA VAL A 237 -17.72 9.40 -17.52
C VAL A 237 -17.02 9.66 -16.18
N THR A 238 -17.76 9.83 -15.09
CA THR A 238 -17.20 9.93 -13.73
C THR A 238 -16.34 8.70 -13.41
N GLY A 239 -16.82 7.49 -13.73
CA GLY A 239 -16.09 6.25 -13.53
C GLY A 239 -14.80 6.17 -14.34
N VAL A 240 -14.82 6.59 -15.61
CA VAL A 240 -13.62 6.65 -16.46
C VAL A 240 -12.61 7.65 -15.92
N ILE A 241 -13.04 8.86 -15.51
CA ILE A 241 -12.16 9.84 -14.90
C ILE A 241 -11.55 9.28 -13.61
N GLY A 242 -12.38 8.64 -12.76
CA GLY A 242 -11.91 7.97 -11.55
C GLY A 242 -10.85 6.91 -11.83
N LEU A 243 -11.07 6.05 -12.83
CA LEU A 243 -10.11 5.03 -13.27
C LEU A 243 -8.79 5.66 -13.74
N LEU A 244 -8.84 6.78 -14.48
CA LEU A 244 -7.66 7.48 -14.95
C LEU A 244 -6.93 8.24 -13.84
N VAL A 245 -7.61 8.66 -12.78
CA VAL A 245 -7.00 9.34 -11.62
C VAL A 245 -6.44 8.34 -10.60
N MET A 246 -7.02 7.14 -10.52
CA MET A 246 -6.68 6.10 -9.53
C MET A 246 -5.18 5.75 -9.42
N PRO A 247 -4.38 5.71 -10.50
CA PRO A 247 -2.95 5.40 -10.38
C PRO A 247 -2.19 6.32 -9.43
N PHE A 248 -2.57 7.60 -9.34
CA PHE A 248 -1.95 8.57 -8.43
C PHE A 248 -2.22 8.27 -6.96
N PHE A 249 -3.26 7.50 -6.63
CA PHE A 249 -3.75 7.28 -5.26
C PHE A 249 -3.74 5.80 -4.83
N THR A 250 -3.13 4.93 -5.63
CA THR A 250 -3.16 3.48 -5.40
C THR A 250 -2.31 3.05 -4.19
N PHE A 251 -1.15 3.68 -3.97
CA PHE A 251 -0.12 3.16 -3.05
C PHE A 251 -0.01 3.84 -1.68
N GLN A 252 -0.75 4.91 -1.41
CA GLN A 252 -0.60 5.72 -0.20
C GLN A 252 -0.84 4.91 1.09
N ALA A 253 -1.88 4.08 1.11
CA ALA A 253 -2.14 3.20 2.24
C ALA A 253 -1.03 2.14 2.41
N TRP A 254 -0.35 1.75 1.34
CA TRP A 254 0.74 0.78 1.35
C TRP A 254 2.01 1.38 1.95
N TYR A 255 2.37 2.61 1.55
CA TYR A 255 3.42 3.39 2.20
C TYR A 255 3.13 3.58 3.69
N ALA A 256 1.87 3.84 4.05
CA ALA A 256 1.47 3.99 5.43
C ALA A 256 1.63 2.66 6.23
N ALA A 257 1.20 1.54 5.64
CA ALA A 257 1.27 0.21 6.26
C ALA A 257 2.69 -0.31 6.42
N ASP A 258 3.58 0.03 5.49
CA ASP A 258 5.01 -0.31 5.53
C ASP A 258 5.82 0.62 6.45
N ASN A 259 5.13 1.44 7.24
CA ASN A 259 5.69 2.47 8.10
C ASN A 259 6.69 3.41 7.41
N ASN A 260 6.52 3.67 6.11
CA ASN A 260 7.47 4.40 5.28
C ASN A 260 7.34 5.92 5.47
N GLY A 261 7.95 6.41 6.54
CA GLY A 261 7.91 7.81 6.95
C GLY A 261 6.60 8.25 7.64
N SER A 262 6.40 9.56 7.71
CA SER A 262 5.22 10.18 8.32
C SER A 262 3.94 9.99 7.47
N PHE A 263 2.80 10.43 8.00
CA PHE A 263 1.53 10.46 7.26
C PHE A 263 1.62 11.20 5.92
N GLY A 264 2.28 12.37 5.90
CA GLY A 264 2.52 13.14 4.68
C GLY A 264 3.52 12.48 3.72
N ASN A 265 4.50 11.75 4.25
CA ASN A 265 5.44 10.97 3.43
C ASN A 265 4.70 9.83 2.71
N ALA A 266 3.73 9.19 3.35
CA ALA A 266 2.92 8.16 2.71
C ALA A 266 2.07 8.72 1.56
N ILE A 267 1.46 9.90 1.74
CA ILE A 267 0.67 10.57 0.70
C ILE A 267 1.56 10.94 -0.49
N SER A 268 2.67 11.63 -0.23
CA SER A 268 3.58 12.11 -1.27
C SER A 268 4.33 10.96 -1.96
N GLY A 269 4.75 9.94 -1.21
CA GLY A 269 5.37 8.72 -1.73
C GLY A 269 4.43 7.96 -2.66
N GLY A 270 3.19 7.74 -2.24
CA GLY A 270 2.17 7.11 -3.10
C GLY A 270 1.89 7.91 -4.37
N PHE A 271 1.85 9.25 -4.29
CA PHE A 271 1.64 10.09 -5.47
C PHE A 271 2.83 10.02 -6.44
N ARG A 272 4.06 10.07 -5.93
CA ARG A 272 5.28 9.92 -6.73
C ARG A 272 5.36 8.55 -7.40
N ALA A 273 5.02 7.48 -6.66
CA ALA A 273 4.91 6.13 -7.20
C ALA A 273 3.88 6.06 -8.34
N GLY A 274 2.71 6.68 -8.12
CA GLY A 274 1.66 6.84 -9.12
C GLY A 274 2.13 7.55 -10.39
N ALA A 275 2.81 8.70 -10.22
CA ALA A 275 3.29 9.50 -11.34
C ALA A 275 4.42 8.78 -12.13
N SER A 276 5.37 8.15 -11.45
CA SER A 276 6.52 7.49 -12.12
C SER A 276 6.16 6.19 -12.82
N ASN A 277 5.06 5.54 -12.42
CA ASN A 277 4.60 4.27 -12.98
C ASN A 277 3.18 4.35 -13.56
N TYR A 278 2.68 5.54 -13.91
CA TYR A 278 1.26 5.79 -14.20
C TYR A 278 0.61 4.75 -15.13
N LEU A 279 1.16 4.54 -16.32
CA LEU A 279 0.60 3.59 -17.30
C LEU A 279 0.69 2.13 -16.82
N LYS A 280 1.76 1.77 -16.11
CA LYS A 280 1.95 0.43 -15.56
C LYS A 280 0.95 0.16 -14.43
N ILE A 281 0.71 1.15 -13.57
CA ILE A 281 -0.27 1.06 -12.48
C ILE A 281 -1.70 1.03 -13.05
N LEU A 282 -2.00 1.86 -14.06
CA LEU A 282 -3.29 1.82 -14.76
C LEU A 282 -3.55 0.43 -15.35
N GLY A 283 -2.57 -0.13 -16.07
CA GLY A 283 -2.66 -1.49 -16.61
C GLY A 283 -2.83 -2.56 -15.52
N PHE A 284 -2.09 -2.44 -14.42
CA PHE A 284 -2.22 -3.33 -13.27
C PHE A 284 -3.61 -3.25 -12.63
N VAL A 285 -4.13 -2.06 -12.36
CA VAL A 285 -5.46 -1.83 -11.77
C VAL A 285 -6.55 -2.38 -12.68
N VAL A 286 -6.48 -2.12 -13.98
CA VAL A 286 -7.44 -2.66 -14.96
C VAL A 286 -7.39 -4.19 -14.97
N LEU A 287 -6.21 -4.79 -15.04
CA LEU A 287 -6.07 -6.24 -15.07
C LEU A 287 -6.51 -6.90 -13.76
N ALA A 288 -6.13 -6.35 -12.62
CA ALA A 288 -6.61 -6.80 -11.31
C ALA A 288 -8.14 -6.65 -11.18
N GLY A 289 -8.69 -5.55 -11.68
CA GLY A 289 -10.13 -5.32 -11.76
C GLY A 289 -10.85 -6.37 -12.61
N LEU A 290 -10.33 -6.69 -13.80
CA LEU A 290 -10.86 -7.74 -14.67
C LEU A 290 -10.77 -9.13 -14.04
N ILE A 291 -9.65 -9.45 -13.38
CA ILE A 291 -9.49 -10.71 -12.63
C ILE A 291 -10.55 -10.81 -11.53
N ASN A 292 -10.78 -9.74 -10.77
CA ASN A 292 -11.82 -9.71 -9.74
C ASN A 292 -13.23 -9.73 -10.34
N LEU A 293 -13.46 -9.11 -11.50
CA LEU A 293 -14.74 -9.19 -12.20
C LEU A 293 -15.06 -10.62 -12.63
N VAL A 294 -14.08 -11.35 -13.18
CA VAL A 294 -14.21 -12.78 -13.50
C VAL A 294 -14.45 -13.57 -12.21
N GLY A 295 -13.75 -13.27 -11.12
CA GLY A 295 -13.99 -13.88 -9.81
C GLY A 295 -15.40 -13.65 -9.28
N ALA A 296 -15.95 -12.44 -9.47
CA ALA A 296 -17.32 -12.09 -9.10
C ALA A 296 -18.36 -12.80 -9.97
N ALA A 297 -18.11 -12.92 -11.28
CA ALA A 297 -18.99 -13.60 -12.22
C ALA A 297 -19.20 -15.09 -11.88
N LEU A 298 -18.26 -15.71 -11.18
CA LEU A 298 -18.38 -17.07 -10.63
C LEU A 298 -19.16 -17.07 -9.29
N PHE A 299 -20.32 -16.40 -9.26
CA PHE A 299 -21.20 -16.25 -8.10
C PHE A 299 -20.48 -15.75 -6.84
N PHE A 300 -19.54 -14.81 -6.99
CA PHE A 300 -18.68 -14.25 -5.94
C PHE A 300 -17.74 -15.25 -5.24
N VAL A 301 -17.87 -16.56 -5.48
CA VAL A 301 -16.97 -17.59 -4.92
C VAL A 301 -15.55 -17.39 -5.44
N GLY A 302 -15.39 -16.95 -6.68
CA GLY A 302 -14.08 -16.62 -7.23
C GLY A 302 -13.37 -15.48 -6.50
N LEU A 303 -14.11 -14.53 -5.90
CA LEU A 303 -13.53 -13.42 -5.12
C LEU A 303 -12.75 -13.88 -3.89
N VAL A 304 -13.11 -15.05 -3.34
CA VAL A 304 -12.39 -15.69 -2.24
C VAL A 304 -10.92 -15.93 -2.59
N VAL A 305 -10.61 -16.12 -3.87
CA VAL A 305 -9.24 -16.34 -4.36
C VAL A 305 -8.69 -15.08 -5.01
N THR A 306 -9.47 -14.41 -5.86
CA THR A 306 -8.96 -13.30 -6.67
C THR A 306 -8.67 -12.05 -5.85
N VAL A 307 -9.43 -11.78 -4.78
CA VAL A 307 -9.17 -10.61 -3.93
C VAL A 307 -7.86 -10.78 -3.16
N PRO A 308 -7.62 -11.87 -2.40
CA PRO A 308 -6.31 -12.09 -1.80
C PRO A 308 -5.18 -12.08 -2.83
N GLY A 309 -5.37 -12.71 -3.99
CA GLY A 309 -4.35 -12.76 -5.05
C GLY A 309 -3.98 -11.39 -5.59
N THR A 310 -4.97 -10.54 -5.86
CA THR A 310 -4.73 -9.17 -6.36
C THR A 310 -4.19 -8.23 -5.27
N MET A 311 -4.57 -8.41 -4.00
CA MET A 311 -3.95 -7.67 -2.88
C MET A 311 -2.48 -8.07 -2.66
N LEU A 312 -2.16 -9.37 -2.75
CA LEU A 312 -0.78 -9.84 -2.69
C LEU A 312 0.04 -9.33 -3.88
N ALA A 313 -0.53 -9.35 -5.08
CA ALA A 313 0.10 -8.75 -6.24
C ALA A 313 0.36 -7.24 -6.04
N ALA A 314 -0.57 -6.51 -5.41
CA ALA A 314 -0.38 -5.11 -5.08
C ALA A 314 0.73 -4.89 -4.03
N ALA A 315 0.87 -5.79 -3.05
CA ALA A 315 2.00 -5.77 -2.10
C ALA A 315 3.34 -5.94 -2.83
N HIS A 316 3.42 -6.88 -3.76
CA HIS A 316 4.60 -7.11 -4.59
C HIS A 316 4.91 -5.91 -5.49
N ALA A 317 3.89 -5.36 -6.14
CA ALA A 317 3.99 -4.14 -6.96
C ALA A 317 4.51 -2.96 -6.13
N TYR A 318 3.99 -2.78 -4.90
CA TYR A 318 4.47 -1.77 -3.97
C TYR A 318 5.97 -1.96 -3.68
N ARG A 319 6.43 -3.18 -3.36
CA ARG A 319 7.86 -3.47 -3.11
C ARG A 319 8.74 -3.13 -4.31
N GLN A 320 8.28 -3.44 -5.52
CA GLN A 320 9.00 -3.10 -6.75
C GLN A 320 9.15 -1.58 -6.93
N ILE A 321 8.07 -0.82 -6.71
CA ILE A 321 8.02 0.64 -6.94
C ILE A 321 8.71 1.43 -5.83
N SER A 322 8.56 1.03 -4.56
CA SER A 322 9.09 1.77 -3.41
C SER A 322 10.59 1.54 -3.17
N GLY A 323 11.20 0.60 -3.89
CA GLY A 323 12.59 0.18 -3.63
C GLY A 323 12.73 -0.77 -2.45
N GLY A 324 11.62 -1.34 -1.97
CA GLY A 324 11.61 -2.29 -0.86
C GLY A 324 12.10 -3.70 -1.22
N PRO A 325 12.02 -4.64 -0.28
CA PRO A 325 12.42 -6.03 -0.47
C PRO A 325 11.43 -6.77 -1.38
N VAL A 326 11.81 -7.00 -2.63
CA VAL A 326 11.02 -7.77 -3.60
C VAL A 326 11.36 -9.27 -3.45
N PRO A 327 10.41 -10.14 -3.08
CA PRO A 327 10.66 -11.57 -2.94
C PRO A 327 10.82 -12.23 -4.32
N LYS A 328 11.93 -12.93 -4.51
CA LYS A 328 12.22 -13.79 -5.66
C LYS A 328 12.35 -15.24 -5.20
N GLU A 329 12.05 -16.18 -6.08
CA GLU A 329 12.43 -17.56 -5.85
C GLU A 329 13.96 -17.62 -5.72
N ALA A 330 14.45 -18.32 -4.69
CA ALA A 330 15.87 -18.60 -4.59
C ALA A 330 16.26 -19.43 -5.82
N THR A 331 17.18 -18.92 -6.65
CA THR A 331 17.80 -19.73 -7.69
C THR A 331 18.56 -20.87 -7.01
N ALA A 332 18.17 -22.10 -7.34
CA ALA A 332 18.88 -23.31 -6.90
C ALA A 332 20.30 -23.37 -7.50
#